data_AF-A0AAD5YT70-F1
#
_entry.id   AF-A0AAD5YT70-F1
#
_cell.length_a   1.000
_cell.length_b   1.000
_cell.length_c   1.000
_cell.angle_alpha   90.00
_cell.angle_beta   90.00
_cell.angle_gamma   90.00
#
_symmetry.space_group_name_H-M   'P 1'
#
loop_
_entity.id
_entity.type
_entity.pdbx_description
1 polymer ?
#
loop_
_entity_poly.entity_id
_entity_poly.type
_entity_poly.pdbx_seq_one_letter_code
_entity_poly.pdbx_strand_id
1 'polypeptide(L)'
;MDTFCAVTGWMHMWREEEFIEAISSDCDTGECLWGELKIDFDDPNLEQGSAGEDDIENISSTLVAAPSRAIQRGLKYTADDVEGTSNYVLITPCERSQDGTIIPRKLRDMDAPPEILDKEDVLYLFNVYPSKEGPEMGIYDQHSKHGKVEFTGVGHSFGSYLITFCSFLILQQLIPGLEARTFCKLAVKARGAFQIFPIIDYGPVSRTIMQDVVWAQIADIDEEGVDGDEEDPENVDQRWWLKFLTQEGKTDKQILEEAWMGKGNMWVFKHPGIFPIEEAVRLDRCLPSPMTPPSTNTSPGQKNTFPNLPVELILVIFSYLPPEDLLHLITTSSKLYRKFRIGINEYVYAWIQRESPWYLPVGPINCEGGDEEVVRWQSQWSAFMDLDVRTSGKKDLPWLAYHFACKSSPNMRSRERIWRIVLQIRALLIDAELYP
;
A
#
# COMPACT_ATOMS: atom_id res chain seq x y z
N MET A 1 -4.45 -6.55 -17.75
CA MET A 1 -3.13 -6.12 -17.28
C MET A 1 -3.33 -4.98 -16.32
N ASP A 2 -2.92 -5.16 -15.07
CA ASP A 2 -2.92 -4.12 -14.03
C ASP A 2 -1.94 -2.99 -14.40
N THR A 3 -2.30 -1.74 -14.11
CA THR A 3 -1.56 -0.55 -14.57
C THR A 3 -0.85 0.16 -13.42
N PHE A 4 0.41 0.54 -13.63
CA PHE A 4 1.27 1.13 -12.61
C PHE A 4 1.08 2.65 -12.47
N CYS A 5 1.01 3.13 -11.23
CA CYS A 5 1.01 4.54 -10.87
C CYS A 5 2.41 4.93 -10.36
N ALA A 6 3.19 5.50 -11.27
CA ALA A 6 4.64 5.65 -11.13
C ALA A 6 5.12 6.68 -10.12
N VAL A 7 4.24 7.60 -9.72
CA VAL A 7 4.59 8.60 -8.69
C VAL A 7 4.60 7.98 -7.29
N THR A 8 3.81 6.94 -7.06
CA THR A 8 3.57 6.41 -5.70
C THR A 8 3.85 4.93 -5.59
N GLY A 9 4.15 4.26 -6.71
CA GLY A 9 4.30 2.81 -6.75
C GLY A 9 3.00 2.08 -6.45
N TRP A 10 1.87 2.73 -6.74
CA TRP A 10 0.53 2.21 -6.52
C TRP A 10 0.04 1.47 -7.78
N MET A 11 -0.87 0.50 -7.64
CA MET A 11 -1.44 -0.25 -8.76
C MET A 11 -2.92 0.03 -9.02
N HIS A 12 -3.34 -0.01 -10.28
CA HIS A 12 -4.72 -0.30 -10.62
C HIS A 12 -4.97 -1.80 -10.57
N MET A 13 -5.97 -2.25 -9.83
CA MET A 13 -6.42 -3.63 -9.89
C MET A 13 -7.69 -3.68 -10.72
N TRP A 14 -7.69 -4.44 -11.81
CA TRP A 14 -8.85 -4.54 -12.69
C TRP A 14 -9.97 -5.39 -12.12
N ARG A 15 -9.60 -6.36 -11.29
CA ARG A 15 -10.50 -7.41 -10.80
C ARG A 15 -10.05 -7.84 -9.42
N GLU A 16 -10.97 -8.46 -8.68
CA GLU A 16 -10.67 -9.21 -7.46
C GLU A 16 -9.95 -10.55 -7.75
N GLU A 17 -9.60 -10.80 -9.03
CA GLU A 17 -9.01 -12.05 -9.52
C GLU A 17 -7.66 -12.35 -8.86
N GLU A 18 -7.39 -13.64 -8.76
CA GLU A 18 -6.51 -14.18 -7.75
C GLU A 18 -5.05 -13.96 -8.15
N PHE A 19 -4.26 -13.36 -7.26
CA PHE A 19 -2.80 -13.43 -7.34
C PHE A 19 -2.29 -14.86 -7.66
N ILE A 20 -3.02 -15.87 -7.20
CA ILE A 20 -2.79 -17.28 -7.52
C ILE A 20 -2.98 -17.60 -9.00
N GLU A 21 -4.01 -17.05 -9.66
CA GLU A 21 -4.23 -17.23 -11.10
C GLU A 21 -3.07 -16.62 -11.90
N ALA A 22 -2.54 -15.47 -11.48
CA ALA A 22 -1.35 -14.87 -12.09
C ALA A 22 -0.10 -15.75 -11.91
N ILE A 23 0.11 -16.35 -10.74
CA ILE A 23 1.22 -17.30 -10.52
C ILE A 23 1.00 -18.59 -11.32
N SER A 24 -0.24 -19.04 -11.52
CA SER A 24 -0.52 -20.33 -12.16
C SER A 24 -0.63 -20.27 -13.70
N SER A 25 -1.06 -19.14 -14.27
CA SER A 25 -1.37 -19.03 -15.70
C SER A 25 -0.14 -18.96 -16.61
N ASP A 26 1.00 -18.45 -16.12
CA ASP A 26 2.24 -18.41 -16.90
C ASP A 26 3.04 -19.74 -16.86
N CYS A 27 2.63 -20.68 -16.01
CA CYS A 27 3.15 -22.05 -16.01
C CYS A 27 2.65 -22.89 -17.21
N ASP A 28 1.73 -22.37 -18.04
CA ASP A 28 1.11 -23.08 -19.16
C ASP A 28 1.99 -23.22 -20.42
N THR A 29 3.23 -22.71 -20.41
CA THR A 29 4.13 -22.80 -21.57
C THR A 29 4.85 -24.15 -21.76
N GLY A 30 4.58 -25.19 -20.96
CA GLY A 30 5.05 -26.53 -21.35
C GLY A 30 4.75 -27.72 -20.44
N GLU A 31 4.71 -27.56 -19.12
CA GLU A 31 4.44 -28.65 -18.18
C GLU A 31 3.73 -28.07 -16.97
N CYS A 32 2.41 -28.11 -17.00
CA CYS A 32 1.58 -27.58 -15.93
C CYS A 32 1.85 -28.40 -14.65
N LEU A 33 2.72 -27.89 -13.76
CA LEU A 33 3.04 -28.45 -12.44
C LEU A 33 1.82 -28.56 -11.53
N TRP A 34 0.72 -27.89 -11.91
CA TRP A 34 -0.60 -28.00 -11.29
C TRP A 34 -1.50 -29.05 -11.89
N GLY A 35 -0.94 -30.02 -12.62
CA GLY A 35 -1.70 -31.09 -13.26
C GLY A 35 -2.84 -31.56 -12.36
N GLU A 36 -4.06 -31.10 -12.67
CA GLU A 36 -5.19 -31.97 -12.62
C GLU A 36 -4.72 -33.20 -13.39
N LEU A 37 -4.44 -34.29 -12.69
CA LEU A 37 -4.59 -35.61 -13.25
C LEU A 37 -6.06 -35.72 -13.74
N LYS A 38 -6.37 -35.09 -14.86
CA LYS A 38 -7.23 -35.69 -15.86
C LYS A 38 -6.37 -36.73 -16.54
N ILE A 39 -6.11 -37.83 -15.83
CA ILE A 39 -5.92 -39.08 -16.52
C ILE A 39 -7.27 -39.31 -17.20
N ASP A 40 -7.33 -39.04 -18.51
CA ASP A 40 -8.36 -39.63 -19.35
C ASP A 40 -8.13 -41.14 -19.29
N PHE A 41 -8.81 -41.82 -18.37
CA PHE A 41 -8.84 -43.29 -18.28
C PHE A 41 -9.52 -43.94 -19.50
N ASP A 42 -10.01 -43.12 -20.44
CA ASP A 42 -10.78 -43.52 -21.61
C ASP A 42 -10.06 -43.26 -22.96
N ASP A 43 -8.74 -43.05 -23.00
CA ASP A 43 -7.98 -43.15 -24.27
C ASP A 43 -7.51 -44.61 -24.51
N PRO A 44 -8.22 -45.39 -25.34
CA PRO A 44 -7.88 -46.78 -25.63
C PRO A 44 -6.64 -46.94 -26.52
N ASN A 45 -5.98 -45.85 -26.96
CA ASN A 45 -4.81 -45.92 -27.83
C ASN A 45 -3.46 -45.73 -27.10
N LEU A 46 -3.46 -45.58 -25.78
CA LEU A 46 -2.24 -45.59 -24.96
C LEU A 46 -1.74 -47.03 -24.70
N GLU A 47 -1.54 -47.79 -25.77
CA GLU A 47 -0.80 -49.05 -25.73
C GLU A 47 0.58 -48.89 -26.40
N GLN A 48 1.62 -49.08 -25.58
CA GLN A 48 2.94 -49.61 -25.98
C GLN A 48 3.93 -48.68 -26.72
N GLY A 49 4.06 -47.43 -26.27
CA GLY A 49 5.31 -46.68 -26.45
C GLY A 49 6.23 -46.87 -25.24
N SER A 50 7.40 -47.48 -25.42
CA SER A 50 8.42 -47.61 -24.36
C SER A 50 9.06 -46.25 -24.04
N ALA A 51 8.39 -45.42 -23.26
CA ALA A 51 9.04 -44.37 -22.49
C ALA A 51 9.85 -45.05 -21.37
N GLY A 52 11.13 -44.74 -21.26
CA GLY A 52 12.01 -45.35 -20.26
C GLY A 52 11.55 -45.04 -18.84
N GLU A 53 11.64 -46.02 -17.94
CA GLU A 53 11.29 -45.86 -16.52
C GLU A 53 12.08 -44.72 -15.84
N ASP A 54 13.24 -44.34 -16.39
CA ASP A 54 14.09 -43.25 -15.89
C ASP A 54 13.51 -41.83 -16.09
N ASP A 55 12.62 -41.63 -17.07
CA ASP A 55 12.00 -40.31 -17.32
C ASP A 55 10.80 -40.04 -16.40
N ILE A 56 10.16 -41.10 -15.87
CA ILE A 56 8.99 -40.99 -14.99
C ILE A 56 9.41 -40.67 -13.54
N GLU A 57 10.56 -41.18 -13.08
CA GLU A 57 11.08 -40.86 -11.74
C GLU A 57 11.54 -39.40 -11.61
N ASN A 58 12.00 -38.76 -12.70
CA ASN A 58 12.38 -37.34 -12.67
C ASN A 58 11.14 -36.40 -12.60
N ILE A 59 10.07 -36.71 -13.33
CA ILE A 59 8.84 -35.88 -13.34
C ILE A 59 8.09 -35.96 -11.99
N SER A 60 8.12 -37.12 -11.32
CA SER A 60 7.45 -37.29 -10.02
C SER A 60 8.09 -36.49 -8.88
N SER A 61 9.34 -36.04 -9.02
CA SER A 61 10.06 -35.29 -7.98
C SER A 61 9.78 -33.79 -7.98
N THR A 62 9.11 -33.28 -9.03
CA THR A 62 8.92 -31.85 -9.26
C THR A 62 7.52 -31.35 -8.96
N LEU A 63 6.53 -32.23 -8.73
CA LEU A 63 5.14 -31.86 -8.44
C LEU A 63 5.06 -31.09 -7.11
N VAL A 64 5.08 -29.77 -7.20
CA VAL A 64 4.84 -28.88 -6.05
C VAL A 64 3.37 -29.01 -5.66
N ALA A 65 3.09 -29.27 -4.39
CA ALA A 65 1.72 -29.40 -3.88
C ALA A 65 0.95 -28.06 -3.97
N ALA A 66 -0.37 -28.08 -4.13
CA ALA A 66 -1.16 -26.84 -4.25
C ALA A 66 -1.22 -26.03 -2.95
N PRO A 67 -1.16 -24.68 -3.01
CA PRO A 67 -1.51 -23.86 -1.86
C PRO A 67 -2.86 -24.27 -1.32
N SER A 68 -3.02 -24.24 0.01
CA SER A 68 -4.29 -24.60 0.63
C SER A 68 -5.42 -23.67 0.15
N ARG A 69 -6.67 -24.15 0.19
CA ARG A 69 -7.85 -23.31 -0.10
C ARG A 69 -7.96 -22.08 0.81
N ALA A 70 -7.42 -22.15 2.03
CA ALA A 70 -7.43 -21.00 2.93
C ALA A 70 -6.43 -19.94 2.47
N ILE A 71 -5.26 -20.35 1.96
CA ILE A 71 -4.26 -19.45 1.35
C ILE A 71 -4.84 -18.79 0.09
N GLN A 72 -5.41 -19.59 -0.81
CA GLN A 72 -6.04 -19.07 -2.05
C GLN A 72 -7.11 -18.02 -1.76
N ARG A 73 -7.94 -18.24 -0.73
CA ARG A 73 -8.95 -17.27 -0.29
C ARG A 73 -8.38 -16.07 0.44
N GLY A 74 -7.25 -16.24 1.12
CA GLY A 74 -6.60 -15.20 1.92
C GLY A 74 -5.69 -14.27 1.11
N LEU A 75 -5.25 -14.68 -0.07
CA LEU A 75 -4.46 -13.86 -1.00
C LEU A 75 -5.36 -13.17 -2.03
N LYS A 76 -6.33 -12.43 -1.51
CA LYS A 76 -7.27 -11.65 -2.31
C LYS A 76 -7.30 -10.19 -1.86
N TYR A 77 -7.57 -9.32 -2.82
CA TYR A 77 -7.91 -7.93 -2.55
C TYR A 77 -9.36 -7.83 -2.12
N THR A 78 -9.66 -6.86 -1.25
CA THR A 78 -11.04 -6.57 -0.89
C THR A 78 -11.69 -5.73 -1.99
N ALA A 79 -13.03 -5.70 -2.03
CA ALA A 79 -13.75 -4.79 -2.91
C ALA A 79 -13.32 -3.32 -2.68
N ASP A 80 -13.09 -2.94 -1.42
CA ASP A 80 -12.59 -1.61 -1.05
C ASP A 80 -11.17 -1.34 -1.58
N ASP A 81 -10.30 -2.37 -1.63
CA ASP A 81 -8.97 -2.25 -2.23
C ASP A 81 -9.12 -1.88 -3.71
N VAL A 82 -9.95 -2.65 -4.44
CA VAL A 82 -10.20 -2.47 -5.88
C VAL A 82 -10.87 -1.12 -6.17
N GLU A 83 -11.96 -0.79 -5.48
CA GLU A 83 -12.69 0.48 -5.65
C GLU A 83 -11.78 1.67 -5.35
N GLY A 84 -10.97 1.58 -4.31
CA GLY A 84 -10.03 2.64 -3.96
C GLY A 84 -8.93 2.87 -5.01
N THR A 85 -8.67 1.88 -5.87
CA THR A 85 -7.78 2.04 -7.02
C THR A 85 -8.46 2.63 -8.26
N SER A 86 -9.78 2.88 -8.25
CA SER A 86 -10.49 3.33 -9.46
C SER A 86 -10.37 4.84 -9.75
N ASN A 87 -9.91 5.64 -8.77
CA ASN A 87 -9.86 7.09 -8.87
C ASN A 87 -8.42 7.60 -8.98
N TYR A 88 -8.10 8.18 -10.15
CA TYR A 88 -6.80 8.77 -10.42
C TYR A 88 -6.86 10.28 -10.63
N VAL A 89 -5.72 10.90 -10.37
CA VAL A 89 -5.36 12.24 -10.85
C VAL A 89 -4.29 12.07 -11.92
N LEU A 90 -4.55 12.60 -13.11
CA LEU A 90 -3.56 12.68 -14.18
C LEU A 90 -2.91 14.06 -14.15
N ILE A 91 -1.58 14.08 -14.01
CA ILE A 91 -0.76 15.29 -14.12
C ILE A 91 -0.23 15.32 -15.55
N THR A 92 -0.70 16.24 -16.39
CA THR A 92 -0.29 16.22 -17.81
C THR A 92 -0.21 17.61 -18.41
N PRO A 93 0.75 17.87 -19.32
CA PRO A 93 0.63 18.98 -20.26
C PRO A 93 -0.58 18.77 -21.16
N CYS A 94 -1.28 19.84 -21.49
CA CYS A 94 -2.45 19.80 -22.34
C CYS A 94 -2.54 21.00 -23.28
N GLU A 95 -3.30 20.82 -24.35
CA GLU A 95 -3.78 21.87 -25.23
C GLU A 95 -5.30 21.93 -25.12
N ARG A 96 -5.85 23.14 -25.15
CA ARG A 96 -7.30 23.33 -25.26
C ARG A 96 -7.66 23.50 -26.72
N SER A 97 -8.49 22.62 -27.26
CA SER A 97 -9.06 22.81 -28.60
C SER A 97 -10.05 23.97 -28.61
N GLN A 98 -10.45 24.38 -29.82
CA GLN A 98 -11.34 25.54 -30.02
C GLN A 98 -12.71 25.39 -29.36
N ASP A 99 -13.18 24.15 -29.16
CA ASP A 99 -14.42 23.80 -28.47
C ASP A 99 -14.27 23.69 -26.94
N GLY A 100 -13.05 23.90 -26.42
CA GLY A 100 -12.73 23.81 -25.00
C GLY A 100 -12.33 22.42 -24.52
N THR A 101 -12.28 21.41 -25.40
CA THR A 101 -11.81 20.06 -25.05
C THR A 101 -10.34 20.09 -24.65
N ILE A 102 -10.00 19.41 -23.56
CA ILE A 102 -8.62 19.29 -23.08
C ILE A 102 -8.00 18.07 -23.78
N ILE A 103 -6.95 18.31 -24.56
CA ILE A 103 -6.22 17.27 -25.28
C ILE A 103 -4.83 17.17 -24.66
N PRO A 104 -4.44 16.04 -24.04
CA PRO A 104 -3.08 15.88 -23.56
C PRO A 104 -2.10 16.06 -24.70
N ARG A 105 -1.07 16.87 -24.45
CA ARG A 105 -0.05 17.10 -25.45
C ARG A 105 1.03 16.06 -25.29
N LYS A 106 1.49 15.52 -26.42
CA LYS A 106 2.71 14.72 -26.46
C LYS A 106 3.91 15.65 -26.25
N LEU A 107 4.59 15.55 -25.11
CA LEU A 107 5.96 16.08 -24.97
C LEU A 107 6.86 15.24 -25.90
N ARG A 108 7.01 15.70 -27.14
CA ARG A 108 7.64 14.92 -28.22
C ARG A 108 9.13 14.63 -27.99
N ASP A 109 9.77 15.33 -27.06
CA ASP A 109 11.16 15.11 -26.67
C ASP A 109 11.27 15.27 -25.15
N MET A 110 11.73 14.24 -24.43
CA MET A 110 12.16 14.40 -23.03
C MET A 110 13.42 15.29 -22.90
N ASP A 111 14.08 15.56 -24.03
CA ASP A 111 15.17 16.53 -24.16
C ASP A 111 14.68 17.97 -24.38
N ALA A 112 13.36 18.18 -24.45
CA ALA A 112 12.76 19.51 -24.52
C ALA A 112 13.20 20.34 -23.29
N PRO A 113 13.76 21.55 -23.50
CA PRO A 113 14.17 22.39 -22.39
C PRO A 113 13.01 22.68 -21.42
N PRO A 114 13.25 22.71 -20.09
CA PRO A 114 12.22 23.00 -19.08
C PRO A 114 11.42 24.28 -19.33
N GLU A 115 12.00 25.24 -20.07
CA GLU A 115 11.37 26.50 -20.48
C GLU A 115 10.16 26.29 -21.40
N ILE A 116 9.99 25.12 -22.02
CA ILE A 116 8.80 24.79 -22.82
C ILE A 116 7.58 24.60 -21.90
N LEU A 117 7.76 23.99 -20.73
CA LEU A 117 6.71 23.86 -19.71
C LEU A 117 6.29 25.22 -19.12
N ASP A 118 7.06 26.29 -19.37
CA ASP A 118 6.68 27.64 -18.95
C ASP A 118 5.59 28.27 -19.82
N LYS A 119 5.37 27.71 -21.01
CA LYS A 119 4.39 28.19 -21.99
C LYS A 119 3.18 27.27 -22.11
N GLU A 120 3.23 26.07 -21.54
CA GLU A 120 2.18 25.06 -21.66
C GLU A 120 1.24 25.04 -20.45
N ASP A 121 -0.04 24.75 -20.71
CA ASP A 121 -1.02 24.49 -19.67
C ASP A 121 -0.81 23.07 -19.11
N VAL A 122 -0.17 22.96 -17.94
CA VAL A 122 -0.07 21.69 -17.20
C VAL A 122 -1.16 21.64 -16.13
N LEU A 123 -2.00 20.60 -16.16
CA LEU A 123 -3.18 20.50 -15.29
C LEU A 123 -3.18 19.23 -14.45
N TYR A 124 -3.87 19.32 -13.30
CA TYR A 124 -4.39 18.16 -12.59
C TYR A 124 -5.77 17.82 -13.15
N LEU A 125 -5.91 16.62 -13.73
CA LEU A 125 -7.19 16.10 -14.19
C LEU A 125 -7.67 15.06 -13.18
N PHE A 126 -8.76 15.35 -12.49
CA PHE A 126 -9.36 14.49 -11.47
C PHE A 126 -10.37 13.52 -12.08
N ASN A 127 -10.69 12.46 -11.33
CA ASN A 127 -11.67 11.43 -11.71
C ASN A 127 -11.33 10.77 -13.05
N VAL A 128 -10.04 10.51 -13.25
CA VAL A 128 -9.53 9.73 -14.37
C VAL A 128 -9.61 8.26 -13.98
N TYR A 129 -10.13 7.44 -14.89
CA TYR A 129 -10.21 6.00 -14.71
C TYR A 129 -9.76 5.30 -15.99
N PRO A 130 -9.20 4.09 -15.89
CA PRO A 130 -8.81 3.33 -17.06
C PRO A 130 -10.01 3.02 -17.98
N SER A 131 -9.82 3.19 -19.30
CA SER A 131 -10.91 2.98 -20.26
C SER A 131 -11.26 1.50 -20.42
N LYS A 132 -12.46 1.22 -20.91
CA LYS A 132 -12.84 -0.15 -21.34
C LYS A 132 -12.16 -0.54 -22.65
N GLU A 133 -11.76 0.44 -23.46
CA GLU A 133 -11.17 0.23 -24.78
C GLU A 133 -9.65 0.36 -24.69
N GLY A 134 -8.96 -0.74 -24.37
CA GLY A 134 -7.50 -0.82 -24.39
C GLY A 134 -6.76 -0.10 -23.26
N PRO A 135 -7.12 -0.31 -22.00
CA PRO A 135 -6.44 0.33 -20.88
C PRO A 135 -4.98 -0.10 -20.69
N GLU A 136 -4.62 -1.30 -21.11
CA GLU A 136 -3.23 -1.78 -21.21
C GLU A 136 -2.39 -0.89 -22.14
N MET A 137 -3.03 -0.23 -23.10
CA MET A 137 -2.40 0.75 -23.99
C MET A 137 -2.31 2.15 -23.33
N GLY A 138 -2.64 2.25 -22.04
CA GLY A 138 -2.72 3.51 -21.31
C GLY A 138 -3.85 4.40 -21.80
N ILE A 139 -4.99 3.83 -22.18
CA ILE A 139 -6.19 4.58 -22.54
C ILE A 139 -7.01 4.82 -21.28
N TYR A 140 -7.31 6.08 -20.99
CA TYR A 140 -8.07 6.50 -19.82
C TYR A 140 -9.25 7.37 -20.25
N ASP A 141 -10.31 7.31 -19.46
CA ASP A 141 -11.50 8.15 -19.58
C ASP A 141 -11.59 9.08 -18.36
N GLN A 142 -12.25 10.23 -18.52
CA GLN A 142 -12.56 11.15 -17.42
C GLN A 142 -14.06 11.23 -17.15
N HIS A 143 -14.46 11.05 -15.89
CA HIS A 143 -15.85 11.26 -15.48
C HIS A 143 -16.09 12.74 -15.17
N SER A 144 -16.05 13.61 -16.20
CA SER A 144 -16.24 15.04 -16.00
C SER A 144 -17.66 15.50 -16.35
N LYS A 145 -18.21 16.43 -15.57
CA LYS A 145 -19.42 17.21 -15.95
C LYS A 145 -19.16 18.16 -17.13
N HIS A 146 -17.91 18.32 -17.53
CA HIS A 146 -17.41 19.29 -18.52
C HIS A 146 -17.15 18.69 -19.91
N GLY A 147 -17.54 17.43 -20.15
CA GLY A 147 -17.39 16.76 -21.44
C GLY A 147 -16.53 15.49 -21.35
N LYS A 148 -16.59 14.67 -22.42
CA LYS A 148 -15.78 13.47 -22.59
C LYS A 148 -14.35 13.90 -22.88
N VAL A 149 -13.40 13.47 -22.05
CA VAL A 149 -11.97 13.60 -22.36
C VAL A 149 -11.46 12.19 -22.63
N GLU A 150 -11.05 11.95 -23.88
CA GLU A 150 -10.43 10.69 -24.29
C GLU A 150 -8.92 10.85 -24.23
N PHE A 151 -8.26 10.02 -23.43
CA PHE A 151 -6.81 9.98 -23.34
C PHE A 151 -6.30 8.77 -24.12
N THR A 152 -5.54 9.00 -25.19
CA THR A 152 -4.87 7.89 -25.91
C THR A 152 -3.38 7.89 -25.62
N GLY A 153 -2.90 6.79 -25.00
CA GLY A 153 -1.48 6.46 -24.94
C GLY A 153 -0.72 6.94 -23.72
N VAL A 154 -1.31 7.10 -22.53
CA VAL A 154 -0.60 7.53 -21.30
C VAL A 154 0.60 6.62 -20.95
N GLY A 155 0.65 5.40 -21.51
CA GLY A 155 1.74 4.43 -21.44
C GLY A 155 3.13 5.03 -21.63
N HIS A 156 3.57 5.36 -22.84
CA HIS A 156 5.01 5.20 -23.12
C HIS A 156 5.88 6.45 -23.29
N SER A 157 5.35 7.68 -23.41
CA SER A 157 6.22 8.78 -23.91
C SER A 157 5.83 10.23 -23.60
N PHE A 158 4.93 10.54 -22.66
CA PHE A 158 4.20 11.82 -22.78
C PHE A 158 4.39 12.84 -21.66
N GLY A 159 5.28 12.61 -20.70
CA GLY A 159 5.45 13.49 -19.54
C GLY A 159 4.15 13.71 -18.76
N SER A 160 3.22 12.77 -18.91
CA SER A 160 2.02 12.62 -18.10
C SER A 160 2.31 11.66 -16.96
N TYR A 161 1.78 11.94 -15.77
CA TYR A 161 1.98 11.13 -14.57
C TYR A 161 0.63 10.76 -13.99
N LEU A 162 0.39 9.47 -13.82
CA LEU A 162 -0.79 8.98 -13.15
C LEU A 162 -0.50 8.84 -11.65
N ILE A 163 -1.35 9.43 -10.80
CA ILE A 163 -1.29 9.30 -9.35
C ILE A 163 -2.65 8.86 -8.80
N THR A 164 -2.72 7.91 -7.85
CA THR A 164 -3.99 7.62 -7.18
C THR A 164 -4.48 8.82 -6.38
N PHE A 165 -5.80 9.01 -6.29
CA PHE A 165 -6.36 10.15 -5.59
C PHE A 165 -5.90 10.25 -4.12
N CYS A 166 -5.90 9.14 -3.37
CA CYS A 166 -5.40 9.14 -1.99
C CYS A 166 -3.93 9.56 -1.89
N SER A 167 -3.09 9.13 -2.84
CA SER A 167 -1.69 9.55 -2.85
C SER A 167 -1.51 11.01 -3.28
N PHE A 168 -2.37 11.52 -4.17
CA PHE A 168 -2.43 12.94 -4.49
C PHE A 168 -2.79 13.78 -3.25
N LEU A 169 -3.71 13.31 -2.41
CA LEU A 169 -4.02 13.96 -1.15
C LEU A 169 -2.76 14.01 -0.25
N ILE A 170 -2.05 12.89 -0.07
CA ILE A 170 -0.79 12.85 0.68
C ILE A 170 0.24 13.84 0.09
N LEU A 171 0.39 13.88 -1.24
CA LEU A 171 1.26 14.82 -1.94
C LEU A 171 0.93 16.28 -1.60
N GLN A 172 -0.34 16.66 -1.69
CA GLN A 172 -0.80 18.01 -1.37
C GLN A 172 -0.71 18.37 0.12
N GLN A 173 -0.83 17.38 1.01
CA GLN A 173 -0.66 17.59 2.46
C GLN A 173 0.78 17.89 2.85
N LEU A 174 1.73 17.17 2.24
CA LEU A 174 3.16 17.28 2.54
C LEU A 174 3.85 18.39 1.76
N ILE A 175 3.29 18.76 0.60
CA ILE A 175 3.79 19.81 -0.28
C ILE A 175 2.62 20.75 -0.63
N PRO A 176 2.09 21.53 0.34
CA PRO A 176 0.96 22.41 0.09
C PRO A 176 1.25 23.40 -1.03
N GLY A 177 0.30 23.54 -1.95
CA GLY A 177 0.40 24.45 -3.09
C GLY A 177 1.29 23.95 -4.21
N LEU A 178 1.66 22.66 -4.23
CA LEU A 178 2.39 22.08 -5.35
C LEU A 178 1.57 22.17 -6.64
N GLU A 179 2.03 22.99 -7.57
CA GLU A 179 1.44 23.14 -8.90
C GLU A 179 1.84 21.98 -9.83
N ALA A 180 0.92 21.58 -10.72
CA ALA A 180 1.16 20.50 -11.69
C ALA A 180 2.39 20.77 -12.57
N ARG A 181 2.58 22.02 -12.99
CA ARG A 181 3.75 22.47 -13.76
C ARG A 181 5.06 22.28 -13.00
N THR A 182 5.09 22.61 -11.71
CA THR A 182 6.28 22.44 -10.87
C THR A 182 6.66 20.97 -10.75
N PHE A 183 5.66 20.09 -10.60
CA PHE A 183 5.87 18.64 -10.61
C PHE A 183 6.43 18.14 -11.95
N CYS A 184 5.85 18.52 -13.09
CA CYS A 184 6.36 18.12 -14.41
C CYS A 184 7.79 18.63 -14.67
N LYS A 185 8.12 19.85 -14.24
CA LYS A 185 9.49 20.39 -14.33
C LYS A 185 10.49 19.53 -13.57
N LEU A 186 10.14 19.10 -12.36
CA LEU A 186 10.98 18.20 -11.58
C LEU A 186 11.23 16.91 -12.35
N ALA A 187 10.18 16.34 -12.92
CA ALA A 187 10.26 15.06 -13.60
C ALA A 187 11.10 15.11 -14.88
N VAL A 188 11.03 16.21 -15.65
CA VAL A 188 11.95 16.49 -16.76
C VAL A 188 13.38 16.65 -16.26
N LYS A 189 13.64 17.44 -15.21
CA LYS A 189 14.98 17.63 -14.64
C LYS A 189 15.60 16.33 -14.14
N ALA A 190 14.79 15.47 -13.51
CA ALA A 190 15.23 14.19 -12.97
C ALA A 190 15.50 13.14 -14.06
N ARG A 191 15.25 13.45 -15.34
CA ARG A 191 15.30 12.52 -16.47
C ARG A 191 14.52 11.24 -16.17
N GLY A 192 13.36 11.40 -15.54
CA GLY A 192 12.54 10.27 -15.14
C GLY A 192 12.03 9.51 -16.35
N ALA A 193 12.69 8.41 -16.72
CA ALA A 193 12.16 7.49 -17.70
C ALA A 193 10.96 6.75 -17.12
N PHE A 194 9.97 6.44 -17.95
CA PHE A 194 8.80 5.63 -17.56
C PHE A 194 8.03 6.16 -16.33
N GLN A 195 7.97 7.48 -16.18
CA GLN A 195 7.24 8.17 -15.10
C GLN A 195 7.83 7.98 -13.68
N ILE A 196 9.06 7.47 -13.56
CA ILE A 196 9.72 7.14 -12.28
C ILE A 196 10.90 8.08 -12.04
N PHE A 197 11.14 8.44 -10.78
CA PHE A 197 12.32 9.18 -10.36
C PHE A 197 13.42 8.19 -9.94
N PRO A 198 14.55 8.04 -10.67
CA PRO A 198 15.51 6.97 -10.41
C PRO A 198 16.14 6.97 -9.01
N ILE A 199 16.14 8.11 -8.35
CA ILE A 199 16.75 8.33 -7.03
C ILE A 199 15.76 8.15 -5.87
N ILE A 200 14.48 7.90 -6.16
CA ILE A 200 13.47 7.66 -5.13
C ILE A 200 13.47 6.17 -4.78
N ASP A 201 13.52 5.88 -3.48
CA ASP A 201 13.23 4.56 -2.96
C ASP A 201 11.71 4.32 -2.96
N TYR A 202 11.25 3.48 -3.89
CA TYR A 202 9.86 3.04 -4.00
C TYR A 202 9.57 1.80 -3.13
N GLY A 203 10.55 1.23 -2.44
CA GLY A 203 10.42 -0.03 -1.72
C GLY A 203 10.28 -1.23 -2.66
N PRO A 204 9.52 -2.28 -2.30
CA PRO A 204 9.46 -3.53 -3.08
C PRO A 204 8.98 -3.37 -4.53
N VAL A 205 8.17 -2.34 -4.82
CA VAL A 205 7.69 -2.06 -6.20
C VAL A 205 8.77 -1.48 -7.10
N SER A 206 9.95 -1.16 -6.57
CA SER A 206 11.11 -0.84 -7.40
C SER A 206 11.55 -2.02 -8.27
N ARG A 207 11.14 -3.24 -7.92
CA ARG A 207 11.40 -4.46 -8.71
C ARG A 207 10.44 -4.59 -9.90
N THR A 208 9.26 -3.99 -9.82
CA THR A 208 8.21 -4.05 -10.84
C THR A 208 8.17 -2.79 -11.72
N ILE A 209 9.32 -2.15 -11.96
CA ILE A 209 9.42 -0.81 -12.57
C ILE A 209 9.07 -0.76 -14.08
N MET A 210 8.75 -1.91 -14.70
CA MET A 210 8.11 -1.93 -16.02
C MET A 210 6.61 -1.56 -15.92
N GLN A 211 6.01 -1.07 -17.01
CA GLN A 211 4.60 -0.64 -17.00
C GLN A 211 3.63 -1.78 -16.66
N ASP A 212 4.05 -3.00 -16.93
CA ASP A 212 3.36 -4.23 -16.59
C ASP A 212 3.81 -4.73 -15.22
N VAL A 213 2.84 -5.00 -14.35
CA VAL A 213 3.12 -5.51 -13.02
C VAL A 213 3.45 -6.99 -13.10
N VAL A 214 4.71 -7.32 -12.81
CA VAL A 214 5.11 -8.68 -12.52
C VAL A 214 4.96 -8.92 -11.03
N TRP A 215 3.76 -9.37 -10.61
CA TRP A 215 3.42 -9.59 -9.19
C TRP A 215 4.44 -10.47 -8.46
N ALA A 216 5.06 -11.40 -9.18
CA ALA A 216 6.04 -12.31 -8.63
C ALA A 216 7.30 -11.58 -8.10
N GLN A 217 7.69 -10.46 -8.73
CA GLN A 217 8.94 -9.72 -8.45
C GLN A 217 8.93 -8.92 -7.14
N ILE A 218 7.79 -8.69 -6.50
CA ILE A 218 7.77 -7.91 -5.24
C ILE A 218 8.29 -8.69 -4.03
N ALA A 219 8.36 -10.02 -4.14
CA ALA A 219 8.88 -10.87 -3.09
C ALA A 219 10.34 -10.52 -2.76
N ASP A 220 10.67 -10.58 -1.48
CA ASP A 220 12.04 -10.49 -0.98
C ASP A 220 12.72 -11.85 -1.09
N ILE A 221 13.25 -12.09 -2.30
CA ILE A 221 13.99 -13.28 -2.64
C ILE A 221 15.44 -13.03 -2.26
N ASP A 222 15.89 -13.70 -1.21
CA ASP A 222 17.31 -13.72 -0.86
C ASP A 222 18.06 -14.36 -2.04
N GLU A 223 18.98 -13.61 -2.68
CA GLU A 223 19.78 -14.07 -3.84
C GLU A 223 20.66 -15.31 -3.51
N GLU A 224 20.73 -15.71 -2.23
CA GLU A 224 21.43 -16.90 -1.75
C GLU A 224 20.71 -18.20 -2.19
N GLY A 225 20.75 -18.51 -3.48
CA GLY A 225 20.28 -19.80 -3.99
C GLY A 225 19.86 -19.83 -5.46
N VAL A 226 19.94 -18.71 -6.17
CA VAL A 226 19.75 -18.69 -7.63
C VAL A 226 21.15 -18.83 -8.25
N ASP A 227 21.54 -20.06 -8.57
CA ASP A 227 22.76 -20.31 -9.34
C ASP A 227 22.64 -19.54 -10.66
N GLY A 228 23.56 -18.58 -10.89
CA GLY A 228 23.43 -17.49 -11.86
C GLY A 228 23.49 -17.88 -13.35
N ASP A 229 23.15 -19.11 -13.69
CA ASP A 229 23.23 -19.65 -15.04
C ASP A 229 21.82 -19.83 -15.63
N GLU A 230 21.36 -18.81 -16.36
CA GLU A 230 20.38 -18.89 -17.47
C GLU A 230 18.88 -19.19 -17.19
N GLU A 231 18.31 -18.93 -16.01
CA GLU A 231 16.84 -18.92 -15.86
C GLU A 231 16.24 -17.52 -16.11
N ASP A 232 15.15 -17.48 -16.88
CA ASP A 232 14.28 -16.32 -17.05
C ASP A 232 13.81 -15.82 -15.66
N PRO A 233 14.11 -14.57 -15.26
CA PRO A 233 13.79 -14.06 -13.93
C PRO A 233 12.31 -14.20 -13.57
N GLU A 234 11.40 -14.15 -14.55
CA GLU A 234 9.97 -14.36 -14.31
C GLU A 234 9.67 -15.78 -13.77
N ASN A 235 10.37 -16.79 -14.25
CA ASN A 235 10.22 -18.17 -13.80
C ASN A 235 10.78 -18.40 -12.39
N VAL A 236 11.87 -17.70 -12.03
CA VAL A 236 12.48 -17.80 -10.69
C VAL A 236 11.52 -17.30 -9.62
N ASP A 237 10.87 -16.16 -9.87
CA ASP A 237 9.96 -15.54 -8.92
C ASP A 237 8.69 -16.39 -8.70
N GLN A 238 8.13 -16.95 -9.78
CA GLN A 238 6.97 -17.83 -9.70
C GLN A 238 7.28 -19.09 -8.88
N ARG A 239 8.41 -19.75 -9.14
CA ARG A 239 8.85 -20.92 -8.35
C ARG A 239 9.08 -20.59 -6.89
N TRP A 240 9.61 -19.41 -6.59
CA TRP A 240 9.75 -18.93 -5.22
C TRP A 240 8.38 -18.84 -4.53
N TRP A 241 7.40 -18.21 -5.18
CA TRP A 241 6.04 -18.09 -4.63
C TRP A 241 5.40 -19.46 -4.42
N LEU A 242 5.52 -20.36 -5.39
CA LEU A 242 5.01 -21.72 -5.27
C LEU A 242 5.59 -22.43 -4.04
N LYS A 243 6.91 -22.43 -3.89
CA LYS A 243 7.61 -23.03 -2.74
C LYS A 243 7.24 -22.34 -1.42
N PHE A 244 7.11 -21.02 -1.43
CA PHE A 244 6.76 -20.21 -0.26
C PHE A 244 5.33 -20.50 0.22
N LEU A 245 4.36 -20.57 -0.69
CA LEU A 245 2.95 -20.81 -0.39
C LEU A 245 2.65 -22.25 0.02
N THR A 246 3.60 -23.16 -0.18
CA THR A 246 3.48 -24.61 0.07
C THR A 246 4.45 -25.09 1.15
N GLN A 247 5.07 -24.15 1.86
CA GLN A 247 6.10 -24.42 2.85
C GLN A 247 5.59 -25.32 3.99
N GLU A 248 6.18 -26.51 4.10
CA GLU A 248 5.93 -27.41 5.22
C GLU A 248 6.40 -26.80 6.56
N GLY A 249 5.63 -27.01 7.62
CA GLY A 249 5.95 -26.54 8.97
C GLY A 249 5.45 -25.13 9.32
N LYS A 250 4.84 -24.41 8.37
CA LYS A 250 4.06 -23.19 8.65
C LYS A 250 2.57 -23.47 8.55
N THR A 251 1.79 -22.79 9.39
CA THR A 251 0.32 -22.77 9.26
C THR A 251 -0.10 -21.81 8.15
N ASP A 252 -1.26 -22.04 7.53
CA ASP A 252 -1.84 -21.13 6.52
C ASP A 252 -1.88 -19.66 7.00
N LYS A 253 -2.18 -19.44 8.28
CA LYS A 253 -2.17 -18.10 8.88
C LYS A 253 -0.78 -17.46 8.84
N GLN A 254 0.26 -18.21 9.19
CA GLN A 254 1.65 -17.72 9.16
C GLN A 254 2.10 -17.48 7.72
N ILE A 255 1.72 -18.34 6.77
CA ILE A 255 2.03 -18.14 5.36
C ILE A 255 1.36 -16.86 4.85
N LEU A 256 0.08 -16.63 5.16
CA LEU A 256 -0.63 -15.41 4.79
C LEU A 256 -0.03 -14.16 5.43
N GLU A 257 0.36 -14.22 6.70
CA GLU A 257 1.01 -13.11 7.40
C GLU A 257 2.36 -12.77 6.76
N GLU A 258 3.16 -13.78 6.41
CA GLU A 258 4.43 -13.61 5.71
C GLU A 258 4.26 -13.15 4.25
N ALA A 259 3.19 -13.59 3.56
CA ALA A 259 2.88 -13.16 2.19
C ALA A 259 2.51 -11.67 2.16
N TRP A 260 1.63 -11.25 3.07
CA TRP A 260 1.16 -9.87 3.13
C TRP A 260 2.19 -8.94 3.75
N MET A 261 2.78 -9.29 4.88
CA MET A 261 3.60 -8.39 5.69
C MET A 261 5.07 -8.82 5.82
N GLY A 262 5.40 -10.07 5.51
CA GLY A 262 6.77 -10.58 5.55
C GLY A 262 7.46 -10.48 4.20
N LYS A 263 8.17 -11.55 3.83
CA LYS A 263 8.95 -11.62 2.59
C LYS A 263 8.10 -11.48 1.32
N GLY A 264 6.81 -11.80 1.37
CA GLY A 264 5.96 -11.69 0.19
C GLY A 264 5.64 -10.25 -0.22
N ASN A 265 5.80 -9.26 0.67
CA ASN A 265 5.61 -7.83 0.41
C ASN A 265 4.26 -7.41 -0.22
N MET A 266 3.22 -8.25 -0.23
CA MET A 266 1.97 -7.91 -0.93
C MET A 266 1.25 -6.69 -0.34
N TRP A 267 1.61 -6.25 0.87
CA TRP A 267 1.15 -5.00 1.48
C TRP A 267 1.31 -3.78 0.55
N VAL A 268 2.28 -3.77 -0.38
CA VAL A 268 2.49 -2.64 -1.30
C VAL A 268 1.30 -2.36 -2.22
N PHE A 269 0.35 -3.28 -2.30
CA PHE A 269 -0.82 -3.17 -3.15
C PHE A 269 -2.12 -2.86 -2.38
N LYS A 270 -2.08 -2.87 -1.05
CA LYS A 270 -3.24 -2.66 -0.15
C LYS A 270 -3.59 -1.20 0.03
N HIS A 271 -4.86 -0.81 -0.15
CA HIS A 271 -5.37 0.58 -0.26
C HIS A 271 -4.99 1.53 0.90
N PRO A 272 -4.36 2.71 0.65
CA PRO A 272 -3.71 3.45 1.71
C PRO A 272 -4.70 4.32 2.47
N GLY A 273 -5.94 4.43 2.00
CA GLY A 273 -7.02 5.17 2.64
C GLY A 273 -7.92 4.31 3.52
N ILE A 274 -7.67 2.99 3.63
CA ILE A 274 -8.44 2.11 4.52
C ILE A 274 -7.76 2.07 5.88
N PHE A 275 -8.34 2.76 6.86
CA PHE A 275 -7.84 2.78 8.23
C PHE A 275 -8.40 1.61 9.05
N PRO A 276 -7.59 0.95 9.89
CA PRO A 276 -7.99 -0.25 10.64
C PRO A 276 -8.78 0.10 11.92
N ILE A 277 -9.87 0.86 11.75
CA ILE A 277 -10.69 1.37 12.86
C ILE A 277 -11.47 0.24 13.53
N GLU A 278 -12.03 -0.68 12.74
CA GLU A 278 -12.74 -1.84 13.28
C GLU A 278 -11.80 -2.72 14.13
N GLU A 279 -10.60 -2.98 13.62
CA GLU A 279 -9.58 -3.73 14.33
C GLU A 279 -9.16 -3.01 15.61
N ALA A 280 -8.99 -1.68 15.57
CA ALA A 280 -8.68 -0.88 16.74
C ALA A 280 -9.75 -0.99 17.82
N VAL A 281 -11.03 -0.89 17.46
CA VAL A 281 -12.16 -1.04 18.40
C VAL A 281 -12.21 -2.45 18.97
N ARG A 282 -11.95 -3.48 18.15
CA ARG A 282 -11.88 -4.86 18.62
C ARG A 282 -10.71 -5.08 19.59
N LEU A 283 -9.53 -4.53 19.28
CA LEU A 283 -8.35 -4.60 20.15
C LEU A 283 -8.59 -3.87 21.48
N ASP A 284 -9.23 -2.70 21.46
CA ASP A 284 -9.56 -1.94 22.67
C ASP A 284 -10.46 -2.75 23.62
N ARG A 285 -11.45 -3.49 23.07
CA ARG A 285 -12.31 -4.39 23.85
C ARG A 285 -11.55 -5.55 24.50
N CYS A 286 -10.41 -5.96 23.93
CA CYS A 286 -9.54 -6.98 24.50
C CYS A 286 -8.60 -6.45 25.58
N LEU A 287 -8.43 -5.12 25.69
CA LEU A 287 -7.60 -4.55 26.74
C LEU A 287 -8.26 -4.72 28.12
N PRO A 288 -7.49 -4.93 29.19
CA PRO A 288 -8.03 -5.14 30.52
C PRO A 288 -9.00 -4.02 30.94
N SER A 289 -10.25 -4.39 31.19
CA SER A 289 -11.29 -3.51 31.74
C SER A 289 -10.84 -2.94 33.10
N PRO A 290 -11.22 -1.70 33.47
CA PRO A 290 -10.79 -1.14 34.73
C PRO A 290 -11.49 -1.90 35.86
N MET A 291 -10.78 -2.85 36.47
CA MET A 291 -11.20 -3.38 37.76
C MET A 291 -11.21 -2.22 38.75
N THR A 292 -12.28 -2.12 39.53
CA THR A 292 -12.53 -1.13 40.58
C THR A 292 -11.22 -0.81 41.32
N PRO A 293 -10.87 0.47 41.51
CA PRO A 293 -9.63 0.82 42.20
C PRO A 293 -9.62 0.12 43.56
N PRO A 294 -8.60 -0.71 43.88
CA PRO A 294 -8.47 -1.24 45.23
C PRO A 294 -8.31 -0.05 46.16
N SER A 295 -9.09 -0.01 47.24
CA SER A 295 -8.98 1.02 48.28
C SER A 295 -7.51 1.23 48.61
N THR A 296 -7.01 2.43 48.29
CA THR A 296 -5.65 2.85 48.59
C THR A 296 -5.55 3.10 50.09
N ASN A 297 -5.47 2.03 50.87
CA ASN A 297 -4.97 2.11 52.23
C ASN A 297 -3.45 2.27 52.12
N THR A 298 -3.00 3.51 51.92
CA THR A 298 -1.59 3.88 51.99
C THR A 298 -1.08 3.58 53.39
N SER A 299 -0.38 2.46 53.55
CA SER A 299 0.35 2.17 54.77
C SER A 299 1.47 3.20 54.94
N PRO A 300 1.61 3.85 56.11
CA PRO A 300 2.71 4.76 56.37
C PRO A 300 4.02 3.95 56.36
N GLY A 301 4.85 4.14 55.33
CA GLY A 301 6.09 3.38 55.11
C GLY A 301 6.39 2.99 53.66
N GLN A 302 5.54 3.35 52.68
CA GLN A 302 5.82 3.04 51.27
C GLN A 302 7.04 3.81 50.74
N LYS A 303 8.05 3.06 50.30
CA LYS A 303 9.26 3.56 49.63
C LYS A 303 8.89 4.34 48.35
N ASN A 304 9.74 5.29 47.95
CA ASN A 304 9.66 6.04 46.68
C ASN A 304 9.86 5.10 45.47
N THR A 305 8.86 4.28 45.16
CA THR A 305 8.86 3.39 43.99
C THR A 305 8.33 4.13 42.78
N PHE A 306 8.77 3.75 41.58
CA PHE A 306 8.37 4.36 40.30
C PHE A 306 6.85 4.60 40.15
N PRO A 307 5.93 3.66 40.54
CA PRO A 307 4.49 3.91 40.47
C PRO A 307 3.96 5.07 41.34
N ASN A 308 4.73 5.46 42.36
CA ASN A 308 4.39 6.55 43.28
C ASN A 308 4.86 7.92 42.78
N LEU A 309 5.62 8.01 41.68
CA LEU A 309 5.98 9.30 41.09
C LEU A 309 4.74 10.09 40.66
N PRO A 310 4.74 11.42 40.71
CA PRO A 310 3.68 12.26 40.12
C PRO A 310 3.37 11.86 38.66
N VAL A 311 2.10 11.91 38.28
CA VAL A 311 1.66 11.48 36.94
C VAL A 311 2.35 12.26 35.84
N GLU A 312 2.63 13.54 36.09
CA GLU A 312 3.29 14.47 35.19
C GLU A 312 4.72 14.02 34.88
N LEU A 313 5.49 13.62 35.90
CA LEU A 313 6.87 13.14 35.69
C LEU A 313 6.92 11.84 34.89
N ILE A 314 5.96 10.95 35.15
CA ILE A 314 5.89 9.69 34.41
C ILE A 314 5.43 9.96 32.97
N LEU A 315 4.48 10.88 32.73
CA LEU A 315 4.08 11.30 31.39
C LEU A 315 5.26 11.92 30.62
N VAL A 316 6.11 12.72 31.29
CA VAL A 316 7.34 13.23 30.68
C VAL A 316 8.27 12.08 30.29
N ILE A 317 8.50 11.10 31.16
CA ILE A 317 9.33 9.92 30.83
C ILE A 317 8.72 9.17 29.64
N PHE A 318 7.40 8.98 29.65
CA PHE A 318 6.68 8.28 28.60
C PHE A 318 6.72 9.03 27.28
N SER A 319 6.84 10.36 27.30
CA SER A 319 6.98 11.16 26.07
C SER A 319 8.22 10.85 25.21
N TYR A 320 9.18 10.14 25.79
CA TYR A 320 10.38 9.64 25.13
C TYR A 320 10.30 8.15 24.75
N LEU A 321 9.21 7.45 25.08
CA LEU A 321 9.04 6.02 24.80
C LEU A 321 8.07 5.79 23.64
N PRO A 322 8.43 4.96 22.64
CA PRO A 322 7.48 4.44 21.67
C PRO A 322 6.25 3.80 22.35
N PRO A 323 5.06 3.84 21.73
CA PRO A 323 3.85 3.22 22.28
C PRO A 323 4.01 1.73 22.65
N GLU A 324 4.88 1.00 21.96
CA GLU A 324 5.21 -0.41 22.23
C GLU A 324 5.90 -0.57 23.59
N ASP A 325 6.95 0.22 23.82
CA ASP A 325 7.70 0.21 25.08
C ASP A 325 6.82 0.68 26.22
N LEU A 326 5.94 1.64 25.95
CA LEU A 326 4.93 2.07 26.89
C LEU A 326 3.97 0.92 27.25
N LEU A 327 3.48 0.16 26.26
CA LEU A 327 2.63 -1.00 26.51
C LEU A 327 3.36 -2.06 27.35
N HIS A 328 4.62 -2.36 27.04
CA HIS A 328 5.43 -3.28 27.83
C HIS A 328 5.58 -2.78 29.28
N LEU A 329 5.85 -1.49 29.47
CA LEU A 329 6.01 -0.92 30.80
C LEU A 329 4.72 -0.95 31.61
N ILE A 330 3.58 -0.55 31.04
CA ILE A 330 2.30 -0.55 31.76
C ILE A 330 1.81 -1.99 32.05
N THR A 331 2.11 -2.96 31.20
CA THR A 331 1.72 -4.36 31.43
C THR A 331 2.55 -5.02 32.53
N THR A 332 3.77 -4.53 32.81
CA THR A 332 4.56 -5.01 33.97
C THR A 332 3.99 -4.58 35.33
N SER A 333 3.11 -3.57 35.37
CA SER A 333 2.56 -3.04 36.62
C SER A 333 1.11 -2.61 36.49
N SER A 334 0.20 -3.39 37.09
CA SER A 334 -1.23 -3.04 37.19
C SER A 334 -1.48 -1.68 37.85
N LYS A 335 -0.58 -1.23 38.73
CA LYS A 335 -0.64 0.11 39.33
C LYS A 335 -0.33 1.21 38.32
N LEU A 336 0.71 1.03 37.50
CA LEU A 336 1.02 1.98 36.41
C LEU A 336 -0.12 2.00 35.41
N TYR A 337 -0.56 0.84 34.93
CA TYR A 337 -1.66 0.75 33.97
C TYR A 337 -2.90 1.54 34.39
N ARG A 338 -3.37 1.34 35.64
CA ARG A 338 -4.52 2.09 36.17
C ARG A 338 -4.29 3.60 36.24
N LYS A 339 -3.08 4.03 36.56
CA LYS A 339 -2.71 5.44 36.69
C LYS A 339 -2.61 6.14 35.34
N PHE A 340 -2.12 5.43 34.30
CA PHE A 340 -1.88 6.01 32.97
C PHE A 340 -3.01 5.87 31.99
N ARG A 341 -4.00 5.00 32.27
CA ARG A 341 -5.13 4.82 31.38
C ARG A 341 -5.85 6.13 31.02
N ILE A 342 -5.88 7.12 31.93
CA ILE A 342 -6.57 8.40 31.75
C ILE A 342 -5.77 9.41 30.87
N GLY A 343 -4.57 9.06 30.40
CA GLY A 343 -3.79 9.95 29.52
C GLY A 343 -3.01 9.26 28.41
N ILE A 344 -3.08 7.91 28.34
CA ILE A 344 -2.29 7.14 27.39
C ILE A 344 -2.74 7.38 25.95
N ASN A 345 -4.04 7.57 25.72
CA ASN A 345 -4.56 7.78 24.39
C ASN A 345 -4.17 9.16 23.86
N GLU A 346 -4.21 10.20 24.68
CA GLU A 346 -3.72 11.53 24.32
C GLU A 346 -2.23 11.52 24.05
N TYR A 347 -1.47 10.78 24.85
CA TYR A 347 -0.04 10.58 24.60
C TYR A 347 0.20 9.92 23.25
N VAL A 348 -0.44 8.77 22.99
CA VAL A 348 -0.25 8.02 21.74
C VAL A 348 -0.71 8.84 20.55
N TYR A 349 -1.80 9.61 20.67
CA TYR A 349 -2.23 10.53 19.62
C TYR A 349 -1.16 11.57 19.30
N ALA A 350 -0.59 12.22 20.33
CA ALA A 350 0.49 13.18 20.14
C ALA A 350 1.74 12.53 19.53
N TRP A 351 2.06 11.29 19.91
CA TRP A 351 3.13 10.50 19.31
C TRP A 351 2.86 10.20 17.85
N ILE A 352 1.65 9.74 17.49
CA ILE A 352 1.23 9.48 16.10
C ILE A 352 1.36 10.76 15.27
N GLN A 353 0.90 11.90 15.77
CA GLN A 353 1.01 13.17 15.05
C GLN A 353 2.46 13.55 14.71
N ARG A 354 3.42 13.17 15.56
CA ARG A 354 4.84 13.54 15.42
C ARG A 354 5.63 12.51 14.62
N GLU A 355 5.49 11.23 14.98
CA GLU A 355 6.36 10.14 14.53
C GLU A 355 5.72 9.24 13.46
N SER A 356 4.39 9.20 13.38
CA SER A 356 3.67 8.36 12.41
C SER A 356 2.44 9.06 11.82
N PRO A 357 2.61 10.28 11.25
CA PRO A 357 1.49 11.08 10.77
C PRO A 357 0.68 10.39 9.67
N TRP A 358 1.27 9.40 8.98
CA TRP A 358 0.55 8.57 8.01
C TRP A 358 -0.59 7.75 8.65
N TYR A 359 -0.63 7.51 9.96
CA TYR A 359 -1.81 6.86 10.58
C TYR A 359 -3.03 7.77 10.72
N LEU A 360 -2.93 9.04 10.31
CA LEU A 360 -4.03 10.00 10.35
C LEU A 360 -4.58 10.28 8.94
N PRO A 361 -5.88 10.64 8.84
CA PRO A 361 -6.44 11.05 7.57
C PRO A 361 -5.81 12.35 7.10
N VAL A 362 -5.66 12.47 5.79
CA VAL A 362 -5.18 13.69 5.13
C VAL A 362 -6.36 14.63 4.83
N GLY A 363 -6.16 15.93 5.02
CA GLY A 363 -7.09 16.98 4.61
C GLY A 363 -7.77 17.73 5.77
N PRO A 364 -8.70 18.64 5.44
CA PRO A 364 -9.22 18.91 4.10
C PRO A 364 -8.21 19.63 3.19
N ILE A 365 -8.18 19.25 1.91
CA ILE A 365 -7.38 19.89 0.85
C ILE A 365 -8.30 20.68 -0.08
N ASN A 366 -7.81 21.80 -0.62
CA ASN A 366 -8.57 22.66 -1.52
C ASN A 366 -8.62 22.09 -2.95
N CYS A 367 -9.31 20.96 -3.13
CA CYS A 367 -9.62 20.33 -4.42
C CYS A 367 -10.96 19.59 -4.36
N GLU A 368 -11.49 19.16 -5.51
CA GLU A 368 -12.64 18.26 -5.55
C GLU A 368 -12.32 16.97 -4.79
N GLY A 369 -13.22 16.54 -3.89
CA GLY A 369 -13.02 15.37 -3.03
C GLY A 369 -11.96 15.51 -1.93
N GLY A 370 -11.39 16.70 -1.72
CA GLY A 370 -10.25 16.91 -0.82
C GLY A 370 -10.52 16.68 0.67
N ASP A 371 -11.78 16.47 1.07
CA ASP A 371 -12.21 16.15 2.44
C ASP A 371 -12.75 14.72 2.61
N GLU A 372 -12.87 13.95 1.52
CA GLU A 372 -13.49 12.62 1.52
C GLU A 372 -12.83 11.65 2.50
N GLU A 373 -11.49 11.65 2.57
CA GLU A 373 -10.74 10.77 3.47
C GLU A 373 -11.03 11.10 4.95
N VAL A 374 -11.07 12.39 5.31
CA VAL A 374 -11.41 12.84 6.66
C VAL A 374 -12.85 12.49 7.01
N VAL A 375 -13.78 12.71 6.09
CA VAL A 375 -15.20 12.39 6.29
C VAL A 375 -15.38 10.89 6.48
N ARG A 376 -14.79 10.06 5.62
CA ARG A 376 -14.85 8.59 5.74
C ARG A 376 -14.26 8.11 7.06
N TRP A 377 -13.08 8.60 7.43
CA TRP A 377 -12.42 8.25 8.69
C TRP A 377 -13.27 8.60 9.91
N GLN A 378 -13.89 9.79 9.93
CA GLN A 378 -14.81 10.20 11.00
C GLN A 378 -16.05 9.30 11.04
N SER A 379 -16.66 9.02 9.89
CA SER A 379 -17.85 8.17 9.81
C SER A 379 -17.61 6.75 10.30
N GLN A 380 -16.43 6.17 10.02
CA GLN A 380 -16.06 4.84 10.51
C GLN A 380 -15.98 4.82 12.05
N TRP A 381 -15.28 5.77 12.66
CA TRP A 381 -15.23 5.87 14.12
C TRP A 381 -16.62 6.03 14.74
N SER A 382 -17.47 6.88 14.17
CA SER A 382 -18.85 7.05 14.63
C SER A 382 -19.68 5.77 14.52
N ALA A 383 -19.50 5.00 13.45
CA ALA A 383 -20.20 3.74 13.26
C ALA A 383 -19.80 2.67 14.29
N PHE A 384 -18.51 2.58 14.65
CA PHE A 384 -18.02 1.50 15.54
C PHE A 384 -18.07 1.83 17.04
N MET A 385 -18.03 3.11 17.41
CA MET A 385 -17.96 3.53 18.81
C MET A 385 -19.19 4.26 19.35
N ASP A 386 -20.20 4.56 18.51
CA ASP A 386 -21.34 5.41 18.89
C ASP A 386 -20.87 6.79 19.42
N LEU A 387 -19.75 7.28 18.87
CA LEU A 387 -19.15 8.57 19.22
C LEU A 387 -19.23 9.50 18.02
N ASP A 388 -19.83 10.68 18.20
CA ASP A 388 -19.69 11.73 17.20
C ASP A 388 -18.31 12.39 17.33
N VAL A 389 -17.38 11.96 16.48
CA VAL A 389 -15.99 12.45 16.48
C VAL A 389 -15.93 13.96 16.24
N ARG A 390 -16.93 14.56 15.58
CA ARG A 390 -16.97 15.99 15.32
C ARG A 390 -17.27 16.80 16.58
N THR A 391 -18.04 16.24 17.52
CA THR A 391 -18.50 16.95 18.72
C THR A 391 -17.81 16.47 20.01
N SER A 392 -17.59 15.18 20.17
CA SER A 392 -16.88 14.59 21.33
C SER A 392 -15.38 14.88 21.30
N GLY A 393 -14.85 15.21 20.11
CA GLY A 393 -13.44 15.48 19.90
C GLY A 393 -12.58 14.21 19.91
N LYS A 394 -11.34 14.34 19.44
CA LYS A 394 -10.41 13.22 19.23
C LYS A 394 -9.92 12.55 20.53
N LYS A 395 -10.30 13.05 21.72
CA LYS A 395 -9.75 12.58 23.00
C LYS A 395 -10.28 11.21 23.42
N ASP A 396 -11.51 10.88 23.01
CA ASP A 396 -12.18 9.65 23.43
C ASP A 396 -11.83 8.43 22.57
N LEU A 397 -11.01 8.62 21.53
CA LEU A 397 -10.61 7.53 20.64
C LEU A 397 -9.53 6.65 21.31
N PRO A 398 -9.56 5.32 21.09
CA PRO A 398 -8.63 4.37 21.68
C PRO A 398 -7.30 4.37 20.92
N TRP A 399 -6.60 5.51 20.94
CA TRP A 399 -5.37 5.74 20.16
C TRP A 399 -4.29 4.70 20.39
N LEU A 400 -4.17 4.14 21.60
CA LEU A 400 -3.25 3.03 21.85
C LEU A 400 -3.61 1.81 21.02
N ALA A 401 -4.87 1.36 21.05
CA ALA A 401 -5.33 0.21 20.28
C ALA A 401 -5.25 0.50 18.76
N TYR A 402 -5.57 1.73 18.37
CA TYR A 402 -5.46 2.19 16.98
C TYR A 402 -4.02 2.16 16.46
N HIS A 403 -3.04 2.60 17.25
CA HIS A 403 -1.61 2.51 16.90
C HIS A 403 -1.20 1.07 16.57
N PHE A 404 -1.58 0.10 17.42
CA PHE A 404 -1.25 -1.30 17.18
C PHE A 404 -2.00 -1.91 15.98
N ALA A 405 -3.26 -1.50 15.78
CA ALA A 405 -4.02 -1.88 14.58
C ALA A 405 -3.33 -1.37 13.31
N CYS A 406 -2.92 -0.10 13.31
CA CYS A 406 -2.18 0.52 12.20
C CYS A 406 -0.85 -0.17 11.93
N LYS A 407 -0.06 -0.45 12.96
CA LYS A 407 1.23 -1.14 12.82
C LYS A 407 1.10 -2.54 12.19
N SER A 408 -0.01 -3.21 12.45
CA SER A 408 -0.31 -4.55 11.92
C SER A 408 -1.04 -4.50 10.57
N SER A 409 -1.39 -3.32 10.08
CA SER A 409 -2.21 -3.14 8.88
C SER A 409 -1.36 -3.01 7.62
N PRO A 410 -1.58 -3.85 6.60
CA PRO A 410 -0.88 -3.70 5.33
C PRO A 410 -1.23 -2.40 4.61
N ASN A 411 -2.47 -1.90 4.76
CA ASN A 411 -2.92 -0.61 4.23
C ASN A 411 -2.06 0.55 4.77
N MET A 412 -1.81 0.56 6.09
CA MET A 412 -1.04 1.62 6.73
C MET A 412 0.46 1.53 6.42
N ARG A 413 0.98 0.32 6.20
CA ARG A 413 2.35 0.14 5.69
C ARG A 413 2.50 0.64 4.26
N SER A 414 1.52 0.38 3.40
CA SER A 414 1.47 0.94 2.04
C SER A 414 1.44 2.47 2.06
N ARG A 415 0.61 3.03 2.94
CA ARG A 415 0.51 4.47 3.16
C ARG A 415 1.81 5.08 3.68
N GLU A 416 2.48 4.44 4.62
CA GLU A 416 3.80 4.87 5.13
C GLU A 416 4.83 4.96 4.00
N ARG A 417 4.90 3.94 3.14
CA ARG A 417 5.78 3.95 1.97
C ARG A 417 5.51 5.15 1.06
N ILE A 418 4.24 5.43 0.74
CA ILE A 418 3.86 6.57 -0.11
C ILE A 418 4.22 7.89 0.55
N TRP A 419 4.00 8.00 1.86
CA TRP A 419 4.40 9.16 2.64
C TRP A 419 5.90 9.42 2.51
N ARG A 420 6.73 8.38 2.62
CA ARG A 420 8.19 8.46 2.44
C ARG A 420 8.58 8.83 1.01
N ILE A 421 7.92 8.27 0.00
CA ILE A 421 8.12 8.65 -1.41
C ILE A 421 7.86 10.14 -1.62
N VAL A 422 6.73 10.65 -1.10
CA VAL A 422 6.39 12.08 -1.22
C VAL A 422 7.39 12.98 -0.49
N LEU A 423 7.90 12.57 0.66
CA LEU A 423 8.98 13.31 1.34
C LEU A 423 10.27 13.36 0.51
N GLN A 424 10.61 12.27 -0.20
CA GLN A 424 11.73 12.25 -1.14
C GLN A 424 11.46 13.20 -2.33
N ILE A 425 10.27 13.16 -2.94
CA ILE A 425 9.85 14.12 -3.99
C ILE A 425 10.01 15.57 -3.51
N ARG A 426 9.60 15.87 -2.27
CA ARG A 426 9.77 17.19 -1.67
C ARG A 426 11.24 17.59 -1.57
N ALA A 427 12.11 16.69 -1.15
CA ALA A 427 13.55 16.96 -1.10
C ALA A 427 14.09 17.28 -2.50
N LEU A 428 13.69 16.51 -3.52
CA LEU A 428 14.10 16.77 -4.91
C LEU A 428 13.60 18.12 -5.44
N LEU A 429 12.39 18.53 -5.05
CA LEU A 429 11.86 19.84 -5.41
C LEU A 429 12.66 20.99 -4.80
N ILE A 430 13.07 20.85 -3.54
CA ILE A 430 13.91 21.84 -2.84
C ILE A 430 15.30 21.89 -3.50
N ASP A 431 15.93 20.74 -3.72
CA ASP A 431 17.25 20.65 -4.35
C ASP A 431 17.27 21.22 -5.77
N ALA A 432 16.15 21.09 -6.50
CA ALA A 432 15.98 21.63 -7.84
C ALA A 432 15.59 23.11 -7.87
N GLU A 433 15.49 23.78 -6.71
CA GLU A 433 15.01 25.16 -6.53
C GLU A 433 13.61 25.40 -7.12
N LEU A 434 12.77 24.36 -7.07
CA LEU A 434 11.39 24.37 -7.57
C LEU A 434 10.35 24.55 -6.46
N TYR A 435 10.76 24.41 -5.20
CA TYR A 435 9.91 24.59 -4.02
C TYR A 435 10.70 25.24 -2.88
N PRO A 436 10.14 26.23 -2.16
CA PRO A 436 10.85 27.00 -1.13
C PRO A 436 11.11 26.24 0.18
#